data_AF-A0A535HJP5-F1
#
_entry.id   AF-A0A535HJP5-F1
#
_cell.length_a   1.000
_cell.length_b   1.000
_cell.length_c   1.000
_cell.angle_alpha   90.00
_cell.angle_beta   90.00
_cell.angle_gamma   90.00
#
_symmetry.space_group_name_H-M   'P 1'
#
loop_
_entity.id
_entity.type
_entity.pdbx_description
1 polymer ?
#
loop_
_entity_poly.entity_id
_entity_poly.type
_entity_poly.pdbx_seq_one_letter_code
_entity_poly.pdbx_strand_id
1 'polypeptide(L)'
;MKSTAAREELPAPLESVIGVVERRQTMPVFANVLLATRDNKLNVTGTNPEVELVATCAVSLWQPGDVTAPGRGYLRKGSPASWAATDCLRFR
;
A
#
# COMPACT_ATOMS: atom_id res chain seq x y z
N MET A 1 -0.89 5.40 12.04
CA MET A 1 -1.86 5.83 11.00
C MET A 1 -3.21 5.18 11.28
N LYS A 2 -4.33 5.81 10.90
CA LYS A 2 -5.67 5.21 10.93
C LYS A 2 -6.54 5.80 9.83
N SER A 3 -6.95 4.99 8.86
CA SER A 3 -7.78 5.45 7.74
C SER A 3 -8.78 4.39 7.29
N THR A 4 -9.77 4.82 6.50
CA THR A 4 -10.78 3.93 5.92
C THR A 4 -10.90 4.20 4.43
N ALA A 5 -10.84 3.15 3.61
CA ALA A 5 -10.93 3.23 2.15
C ALA A 5 -12.09 2.38 1.62
N ALA A 6 -12.65 2.78 0.48
CA ALA A 6 -13.54 1.90 -0.28
C ALA A 6 -12.74 0.73 -0.83
N ARG A 7 -13.30 -0.49 -0.75
CA ARG A 7 -12.59 -1.70 -1.17
C ARG A 7 -12.27 -1.72 -2.66
N GLU A 8 -13.07 -1.04 -3.45
CA GLU A 8 -12.96 -0.95 -4.91
C GLU A 8 -11.87 0.04 -5.33
N GLU A 9 -11.51 1.00 -4.46
CA GLU A 9 -10.53 2.04 -4.76
C GLU A 9 -9.09 1.64 -4.44
N LEU A 10 -8.87 0.61 -3.63
CA LEU A 10 -7.53 0.18 -3.20
C LEU A 10 -6.77 -0.71 -4.21
N PRO A 11 -7.41 -1.62 -4.97
CA PRO A 11 -6.70 -2.49 -5.92
C PRO A 11 -5.94 -1.70 -7.00
N ALA A 12 -6.56 -0.67 -7.58
CA ALA A 12 -5.97 0.10 -8.66
C ALA A 12 -4.61 0.75 -8.32
N PRO A 13 -4.45 1.51 -7.21
CA PRO A 13 -3.16 2.09 -6.85
C PRO A 13 -2.12 1.04 -6.46
N LEU A 14 -2.53 -0.06 -5.81
CA LEU A 14 -1.62 -1.16 -5.48
C LEU A 14 -1.10 -1.87 -6.75
N GLU A 15 -1.98 -2.20 -7.69
CA GLU A 15 -1.62 -2.81 -8.98
C GLU A 15 -0.72 -1.89 -9.81
N SER A 16 -0.92 -0.57 -9.73
CA SER A 16 -0.11 0.40 -10.47
C SER A 16 1.36 0.43 -10.00
N VAL A 17 1.62 0.22 -8.72
CA VAL A 17 2.98 0.28 -8.17
C VAL A 17 3.64 -1.08 -7.98
N ILE A 18 2.85 -2.18 -7.91
CA ILE A 18 3.39 -3.51 -7.66
C ILE A 18 4.32 -4.00 -8.76
N GLY A 19 4.18 -3.48 -9.98
CA GLY A 19 5.05 -3.84 -11.12
C GLY A 19 6.52 -3.44 -10.92
N VAL A 20 6.78 -2.41 -10.12
CA VAL A 20 8.15 -1.94 -9.77
C VAL A 20 8.72 -2.73 -8.60
N VAL A 21 7.86 -3.28 -7.75
CA VAL A 21 8.24 -4.08 -6.58
C VAL A 21 8.54 -5.52 -7.03
N GLU A 22 9.79 -5.77 -7.38
CA GLU A 22 10.20 -7.08 -7.89
C GLU A 22 10.29 -8.18 -6.83
N ARG A 23 10.07 -9.43 -7.25
CA ARG A 23 10.02 -10.61 -6.36
C ARG A 23 11.38 -11.06 -5.83
N ARG A 24 12.46 -10.83 -6.58
CA ARG A 24 13.81 -11.36 -6.32
C ARG A 24 14.83 -10.23 -6.31
N GLN A 25 14.57 -9.21 -5.51
CA GLN A 25 15.53 -8.16 -5.25
C GLN A 25 16.63 -8.66 -4.31
N THR A 26 17.87 -8.24 -4.55
CA THR A 26 19.01 -8.49 -3.67
C THR A 26 18.84 -7.78 -2.32
N MET A 27 18.06 -6.69 -2.29
CA MET A 27 17.74 -5.92 -1.08
C MET A 27 16.27 -6.12 -0.68
N PRO A 28 15.99 -6.75 0.47
CA PRO A 28 14.61 -7.00 0.94
C PRO A 28 13.74 -5.75 1.12
N VAL A 29 14.32 -4.57 1.29
CA VAL A 29 13.58 -3.30 1.48
C VAL A 29 12.76 -2.92 0.24
N PHE A 30 13.23 -3.25 -0.97
CA PHE A 30 12.52 -2.97 -2.22
C PHE A 30 11.33 -3.91 -2.48
N ALA A 31 11.12 -4.90 -1.62
CA ALA A 31 9.91 -5.74 -1.66
C ALA A 31 8.71 -5.09 -0.95
N ASN A 32 8.91 -3.93 -0.31
CA ASN A 32 7.89 -3.19 0.40
C ASN A 32 7.33 -2.04 -0.44
N VAL A 33 6.07 -1.71 -0.19
CA VAL A 33 5.44 -0.46 -0.60
C VAL A 33 5.36 0.48 0.60
N LEU A 34 5.46 1.77 0.36
CA LEU A 34 5.17 2.81 1.33
C LEU A 34 3.71 3.24 1.17
N LEU A 35 2.97 3.26 2.28
CA LEU A 35 1.61 3.74 2.39
C LEU A 35 1.62 5.01 3.23
N ALA A 36 1.32 6.16 2.62
CA ALA A 36 1.32 7.46 3.29
C ALA A 36 -0.08 8.09 3.23
N THR A 37 -0.60 8.50 4.38
CA THR A 37 -1.97 9.05 4.48
C THR A 37 -1.97 10.50 4.93
N ARG A 38 -2.42 11.40 4.05
CA ARG A 38 -2.48 12.86 4.27
C ARG A 38 -3.64 13.44 3.45
N ASP A 39 -4.29 14.49 3.93
CA ASP A 39 -5.32 15.24 3.19
C ASP A 39 -6.44 14.36 2.57
N ASN A 40 -6.94 13.38 3.33
CA ASN A 40 -7.95 12.40 2.87
C ASN A 40 -7.52 11.61 1.62
N LYS A 41 -6.22 11.42 1.45
CA LYS A 41 -5.62 10.62 0.38
C LYS A 41 -4.67 9.58 0.96
N LEU A 42 -4.62 8.43 0.31
CA LEU A 42 -3.59 7.42 0.49
C LEU A 42 -2.68 7.45 -0.72
N ASN A 43 -1.40 7.73 -0.50
CA ASN A 43 -0.36 7.55 -1.48
C ASN A 43 0.28 6.17 -1.27
N VAL A 44 0.37 5.41 -2.35
CA VAL A 44 1.06 4.12 -2.41
C VAL A 44 2.29 4.33 -3.26
N THR A 45 3.46 4.08 -2.70
CA THR A 45 4.74 4.23 -3.40
C THR A 45 5.43 2.87 -3.50
N GLY A 46 5.82 2.48 -4.71
CA GLY A 46 6.71 1.37 -5.00
C GLY A 46 8.01 1.89 -5.60
N THR A 47 9.15 1.38 -5.16
CA THR A 47 10.47 1.88 -5.59
C THR A 47 11.46 0.74 -5.76
N ASN A 48 12.35 0.89 -6.73
CA ASN A 48 13.56 0.10 -6.90
C ASN A 48 14.74 1.06 -7.18
N PRO A 49 15.98 0.56 -7.41
CA PRO A 49 17.12 1.44 -7.68
C PRO A 49 17.04 2.33 -8.93
N GLU A 50 16.09 2.08 -9.84
CA GLU A 50 15.99 2.74 -11.14
C GLU A 50 14.77 3.66 -11.25
N VAL A 51 13.66 3.29 -10.62
CA VAL A 51 12.36 3.97 -10.75
C VAL A 51 11.57 3.97 -9.45
N GLU A 52 10.81 5.04 -9.27
CA GLU A 52 9.78 5.19 -8.25
C GLU A 52 8.43 5.44 -8.92
N LEU A 53 7.40 4.70 -8.49
CA LEU A 53 6.02 4.94 -8.89
C LEU A 53 5.18 5.29 -7.67
N VAL A 54 4.33 6.30 -7.85
CA VAL A 54 3.37 6.76 -6.83
C VAL A 54 1.98 6.71 -7.43
N ALA A 55 1.06 6.06 -6.72
CA ALA A 55 -0.36 6.06 -7.04
C ALA A 55 -1.16 6.58 -5.85
N THR A 56 -2.32 7.20 -6.11
CA THR A 56 -3.13 7.84 -5.07
C THR A 56 -4.58 7.41 -5.17
N CYS A 57 -5.23 7.19 -4.02
CA CYS A 57 -6.68 7.04 -3.92
C CYS A 57 -7.26 7.84 -2.76
N ALA A 58 -8.59 8.01 -2.75
CA ALA A 58 -9.29 8.74 -1.69
C ALA A 58 -9.49 7.83 -0.47
N VAL A 59 -9.33 8.41 0.72
CA VAL A 59 -9.58 7.71 1.99
C VAL A 59 -10.22 8.65 3.01
N SER A 60 -11.06 8.09 3.88
CA SER A 60 -11.48 8.77 5.10
C SER A 60 -10.36 8.71 6.13
N LEU A 61 -9.72 9.85 6.41
CA LEU A 61 -8.57 9.91 7.30
C LEU A 61 -8.98 10.21 8.74
N TRP A 62 -8.55 9.37 9.68
CA TRP A 62 -8.76 9.56 11.12
C TRP A 62 -7.47 9.97 11.82
N GLN A 63 -6.35 9.34 11.45
CA GLN A 63 -5.01 9.73 11.88
C GLN A 63 -4.05 9.61 10.69
N PRO A 64 -3.39 10.71 10.28
CA PRO A 64 -2.33 10.66 9.29
C PRO A 64 -1.19 9.76 9.75
N GLY A 65 -0.35 9.38 8.79
CA GLY A 65 0.89 8.66 9.06
C GLY A 65 1.28 7.78 7.90
N ASP A 66 2.48 7.24 8.06
CA ASP A 66 3.20 6.53 7.02
C ASP A 66 3.56 5.13 7.55
N VAL A 67 3.39 4.09 6.74
CA VAL A 67 3.79 2.72 7.06
C VAL A 67 4.35 2.04 5.82
N THR A 68 5.34 1.19 6.00
CA THR A 68 5.78 0.28 4.94
C THR A 68 5.15 -1.09 5.12
N ALA A 69 4.76 -1.73 4.03
CA ALA A 69 4.23 -3.07 4.08
C ALA A 69 4.61 -3.91 2.85
N PRO A 70 4.60 -5.26 2.94
CA PRO A 70 5.00 -6.10 1.81
C PRO A 70 4.05 -5.96 0.63
N GLY A 71 4.55 -5.51 -0.54
CA GLY A 71 3.69 -5.13 -1.67
C GLY A 71 2.76 -6.25 -2.17
N ARG A 72 3.27 -7.49 -2.25
CA ARG A 72 2.51 -8.62 -2.83
C ARG A 72 1.58 -9.33 -1.85
N GLY A 73 1.63 -9.00 -0.55
CA GLY A 73 0.70 -9.55 0.44
C GLY A 73 -0.74 -9.11 0.21
N TYR A 74 -0.92 -7.87 -0.28
CA TYR A 74 -2.20 -7.18 -0.38
C TYR A 74 -3.13 -7.66 -1.51
N LEU A 75 -2.57 -8.24 -2.57
CA LEU A 75 -3.31 -8.64 -3.77
C LEU A 75 -4.09 -9.96 -3.63
N ARG A 76 -4.00 -10.65 -2.48
CA ARG A 76 -4.74 -11.90 -2.28
C ARG A 76 -6.13 -11.60 -1.72
N LYS A 77 -7.12 -11.53 -2.63
CA LYS A 77 -8.55 -11.48 -2.28
C LYS A 77 -8.86 -12.54 -1.20
N GLY A 78 -9.16 -12.09 0.03
CA GLY A 78 -9.77 -12.93 1.07
C GLY A 78 -8.86 -13.71 2.02
N SER A 79 -7.59 -13.36 2.24
CA SER A 79 -6.76 -14.02 3.26
C SER A 79 -6.58 -13.18 4.54
N PRO A 80 -7.16 -13.56 5.70
CA PRO A 80 -7.04 -12.81 6.97
C PRO A 80 -5.58 -12.55 7.41
N ALA A 81 -4.66 -13.45 7.05
CA ALA A 81 -3.26 -13.39 7.47
C ALA A 81 -2.44 -12.29 6.78
N SER A 82 -2.87 -11.78 5.63
CA SER A 82 -2.19 -10.68 4.92
C SER A 82 -2.53 -9.28 5.44
N TRP A 83 -3.50 -9.18 6.37
CA TRP A 83 -4.12 -7.91 6.78
C TRP A 83 -3.66 -7.49 8.18
N ALA A 84 -2.96 -8.37 8.91
CA ALA A 84 -2.45 -8.11 10.26
C ALA A 84 -1.42 -6.95 10.30
N ALA A 85 -0.69 -6.69 9.21
CA ALA A 85 0.20 -5.53 9.08
C ALA A 85 -0.56 -4.20 8.84
N THR A 86 -1.88 -4.25 8.67
CA THR A 86 -2.72 -3.15 8.17
C THR A 86 -3.96 -2.94 9.04
N ASP A 87 -3.93 -3.31 10.32
CA ASP A 87 -5.02 -3.00 11.26
C ASP A 87 -5.33 -1.47 11.35
N CYS A 88 -4.41 -0.67 10.81
CA CYS A 88 -4.54 0.76 10.59
C CYS A 88 -5.41 1.18 9.39
N LEU A 89 -5.61 0.33 8.38
CA LEU A 89 -6.41 0.60 7.18
C LEU A 89 -7.63 -0.31 7.19
N ARG A 90 -8.78 0.24 7.60
CA ARG A 90 -10.04 -0.49 7.61
C ARG A 90 -10.79 -0.30 6.30
N PHE A 91 -11.51 -1.32 5.88
CA PHE A 91 -12.37 -1.29 4.71
C PHE A 91 -13.80 -1.18 5.17
N ARG A 92 -14.60 -0.39 4.45
CA ARG A 92 -16.04 -0.36 4.62
C ARG A 92 -16.71 -1.42 3.75
#